data_AF-A0A024QFC0-F1
#
_entry.id   AF-A0A024QFC0-F1
#
_cell.length_a   1.000
_cell.length_b   1.000
_cell.length_c   1.000
_cell.angle_alpha   90.00
_cell.angle_beta   90.00
_cell.angle_gamma   90.00
#
_symmetry.space_group_name_H-M   'P 1'
#
loop_
_entity.id
_entity.type
_entity.pdbx_description
1 polymer ?
#
loop_
_entity_poly.entity_id
_entity_poly.type
_entity_poly.pdbx_seq_one_letter_code
_entity_poly.pdbx_strand_id
1 'polypeptide(L)' 'MGYVFLFLMGFGFAVMGGVTIIAYMNFLPAGLSWGEYFSFILSRIECYFLPIGIVMMSLVISRLPNKLK' A
#
# COMPACT_ATOMS: atom_id res chain seq x y z
N MET A 1 -23.50 -4.04 -3.14
CA MET A 1 -22.40 -5.02 -3.19
C MET A 1 -21.09 -4.49 -3.80
N GLY A 2 -21.09 -3.67 -4.86
CA GLY A 2 -19.85 -3.27 -5.55
C GLY A 2 -18.76 -2.58 -4.72
N TYR A 3 -19.13 -1.84 -3.67
CA TYR A 3 -18.18 -1.16 -2.78
C TYR A 3 -17.27 -2.13 -2.02
N VAL A 4 -17.77 -3.29 -1.60
CA VAL A 4 -16.96 -4.32 -0.94
C VAL A 4 -15.93 -4.90 -1.91
N PHE A 5 -16.31 -5.05 -3.19
CA PHE A 5 -15.39 -5.52 -4.22
C PHE A 5 -14.28 -4.50 -4.49
N LEU A 6 -14.61 -3.20 -4.52
CA LEU A 6 -13.64 -2.13 -4.67
C LEU A 6 -12.70 -2.03 -3.46
N PHE A 7 -13.23 -2.26 -2.25
CA PHE A 7 -12.42 -2.34 -1.03
C PHE A 7 -11.44 -3.51 -1.06
N LEU A 8 -11.91 -4.71 -1.41
CA LEU A 8 -11.07 -5.91 -1.54
C LEU A 8 -9.99 -5.75 -2.62
N MET A 9 -10.30 -5.06 -3.71
CA MET A 9 -9.32 -4.72 -4.73
C MET A 9 -8.24 -3.77 -4.19
N GLY A 10 -8.64 -2.71 -3.47
CA GLY A 10 -7.71 -1.81 -2.78
C GLY A 10 -6.85 -2.54 -1.74
N PHE A 11 -7.44 -3.49 -1.01
CA PHE A 11 -6.72 -4.36 -0.08
C PHE A 11 -5.68 -5.22 -0.78
N GLY A 12 -6.01 -5.84 -1.91
CA GLY A 12 -5.07 -6.62 -2.72
C GLY A 12 -3.86 -5.80 -3.19
N PHE A 13 -4.10 -4.58 -3.68
CA PHE A 13 -3.02 -3.66 -4.05
C PHE A 13 -2.15 -3.26 -2.86
N ALA A 14 -2.76 -3.00 -1.70
CA ALA A 14 -2.03 -2.67 -0.48
C ALA A 14 -1.15 -3.84 0.00
N VAL A 15 -1.67 -5.06 -0.03
CA VAL A 15 -0.90 -6.27 0.33
C VAL A 15 0.25 -6.48 -0.64
N MET A 16 0.02 -6.36 -1.94
CA MET A 16 1.07 -6.54 -2.95
C MET A 16 2.21 -5.52 -2.77
N GLY A 17 1.89 -4.23 -2.60
CA GLY A 17 2.89 -3.19 -2.35
C GLY A 17 3.56 -3.30 -0.98
N GLY A 18 2.87 -3.81 0.04
CA GLY A 18 3.44 -4.03 1.37
C GLY A 18 4.45 -5.16 1.38
N VAL A 19 4.12 -6.29 0.74
CA VAL A 19 5.02 -7.45 0.65
C VAL A 19 6.29 -7.09 -0.12
N THR A 20 6.21 -6.31 -1.21
CA THR A 20 7.40 -5.88 -1.97
C THR A 20 8.31 -4.96 -1.15
N ILE A 21 7.75 -4.01 -0.39
CA ILE A 21 8.52 -3.15 0.52
C ILE A 21 9.23 -4.00 1.58
N ILE A 22 8.53 -4.94 2.22
CA ILE A 22 9.13 -5.84 3.22
C ILE A 22 10.23 -6.72 2.58
N ALA A 23 10.02 -7.22 1.36
CA ALA A 23 11.01 -8.01 0.65
C ALA A 23 12.29 -7.21 0.38
N TYR A 24 12.17 -5.94 -0.02
CA TYR A 24 13.30 -5.05 -0.24
C TYR A 24 13.99 -4.61 1.06
N MET A 25 13.33 -4.75 2.21
CA MET A 25 13.93 -4.49 3.52
C MET A 25 15.13 -5.39 3.81
N ASN A 26 15.23 -6.54 3.14
CA ASN A 26 16.42 -7.42 3.18
C ASN A 26 17.71 -6.74 2.67
N PHE A 27 17.61 -5.63 1.96
CA PHE A 27 18.77 -4.88 1.51
C PHE A 27 19.43 -4.03 2.59
N LEU A 28 18.70 -3.66 3.66
CA LEU A 28 19.26 -2.93 4.79
C LEU A 28 20.40 -3.70 5.49
N PRO A 29 20.23 -4.98 5.90
CA PRO A 29 21.33 -5.76 6.45
C PRO A 29 22.40 -6.12 5.40
N ALA A 30 22.09 -6.03 4.10
CA ALA A 30 23.06 -6.23 3.02
C ALA A 30 24.01 -5.03 2.83
N GLY A 31 23.85 -3.96 3.60
CA GLY A 31 24.75 -2.81 3.62
C GLY A 31 24.18 -1.52 3.04
N LEU A 32 22.90 -1.50 2.62
CA LEU A 32 22.26 -0.26 2.20
C LEU A 32 21.92 0.63 3.41
N SER A 33 22.22 1.92 3.28
CA SER A 33 21.82 2.92 4.25
C SER A 33 20.30 3.16 4.19
N TRP A 34 19.70 3.61 5.30
CA TRP A 34 18.26 3.92 5.35
C TRP A 34 17.84 4.95 4.28
N GLY A 35 18.68 5.95 3.99
CA GLY A 35 18.38 6.97 2.97
C GLY A 35 18.34 6.39 1.55
N GLU A 36 19.29 5.50 1.24
CA GLU A 36 19.33 4.84 -0.07
C GLU A 36 18.18 3.82 -0.23
N TYR A 37 17.79 3.16 0.85
CA TYR A 37 16.62 2.27 0.87
C TYR A 37 15.33 3.02 0.51
N PHE A 38 15.09 4.20 1.11
CA PHE A 38 13.92 5.01 0.75
C PHE A 38 13.98 5.50 -0.70
N SER A 39 15.14 5.94 -1.18
CA SER A 39 15.33 6.33 -2.59
C SER A 39 15.07 5.15 -3.54
N PHE A 40 15.51 3.95 -3.16
CA PHE A 40 15.30 2.72 -3.91
C PHE A 40 13.82 2.33 -4.01
N ILE A 41 13.10 2.35 -2.89
CA ILE A 41 11.65 2.09 -2.84
C ILE A 41 10.90 3.10 -3.71
N LEU A 42 11.22 4.39 -3.58
CA LEU A 42 10.58 5.46 -4.35
C LEU A 42 10.88 5.37 -5.84
N SER A 43 11.99 4.77 -6.26
CA SER A 43 12.30 4.55 -7.67
C SER A 43 11.50 3.40 -8.30
N ARG A 44 10.83 2.56 -7.51
CA ARG A 44 10.15 1.35 -8.00
C ARG A 44 8.64 1.53 -8.00
N ILE A 45 8.05 1.32 -9.18
CA ILE A 45 6.61 1.49 -9.41
C ILE A 45 5.79 0.54 -8.51
N GLU A 46 6.35 -0.62 -8.20
CA GLU A 46 5.75 -1.66 -7.37
C GLU A 46 5.39 -1.19 -5.95
N CYS A 47 6.16 -0.24 -5.40
CA CYS A 47 5.94 0.25 -4.05
C CYS A 47 4.80 1.28 -3.99
N TYR A 48 4.39 1.87 -5.12
CA TYR A 48 3.24 2.77 -5.18
C TYR A 48 1.90 2.04 -5.05
N PHE A 49 1.86 0.72 -5.22
CA PHE A 49 0.63 -0.05 -5.01
C PHE A 49 0.15 0.01 -3.55
N LEU A 50 1.05 0.19 -2.58
CA LEU A 50 0.69 0.36 -1.18
C LEU A 50 -0.13 1.65 -0.93
N PRO A 51 0.38 2.86 -1.24
CA PRO A 51 -0.40 4.08 -1.05
C PRO A 51 -1.65 4.12 -1.93
N ILE A 52 -1.60 3.60 -3.16
CA ILE A 52 -2.78 3.53 -4.04
C ILE A 52 -3.88 2.64 -3.43
N GLY A 53 -3.51 1.45 -2.93
CA GLY A 53 -4.44 0.55 -2.27
C GLY A 53 -5.08 1.16 -1.03
N ILE A 54 -4.30 1.88 -0.21
CA ILE A 54 -4.79 2.60 0.97
C ILE A 54 -5.77 3.71 0.59
N VAL A 55 -5.46 4.51 -0.44
CA VAL A 55 -6.35 5.58 -0.91
C VAL A 55 -7.67 4.99 -1.42
N MET A 56 -7.62 3.91 -2.19
CA MET A 56 -8.84 3.23 -2.67
C MET A 56 -9.70 2.72 -1.51
N MET A 57 -9.10 2.07 -0.51
CA MET A 57 -9.81 1.60 0.67
C MET A 57 -10.41 2.75 1.48
N SER A 58 -9.66 3.83 1.68
CA SER A 58 -10.10 5.03 2.40
C SER A 58 -11.31 5.67 1.73
N LEU A 59 -11.28 5.82 0.39
CA LEU A 59 -12.40 6.35 -0.38
C LEU A 59 -13.67 5.50 -0.22
N VAL A 60 -13.54 4.18 -0.17
CA VAL A 60 -14.70 3.29 0.05
C VAL A 60 -15.26 3.46 1.46
N ILE A 61 -14.39 3.53 2.47
CA ILE A 61 -14.80 3.71 3.87
C ILE A 61 -15.50 5.06 4.05
N SER A 62 -14.96 6.16 3.53
CA SER A 62 -15.58 7.49 3.63
C SER A 62 -16.93 7.60 2.91
N ARG A 63 -17.17 6.75 1.91
CA ARG A 63 -18.45 6.66 1.20
C ARG A 63 -19.47 5.80 1.93
N LEU A 64 -19.06 5.03 2.94
CA LEU A 64 -19.99 4.32 3.80
C LEU A 64 -20.75 5.37 4.62
N PRO A 65 -22.08 5.51 4.47
CA PRO A 65 -22.84 6.49 5.22
C PRO A 65 -22.68 6.16 6.70
N ASN A 66 -22.05 7.05 7.44
CA ASN A 66 -21.88 6.92 8.87
C ASN A 66 -23.27 7.04 9.52
N LYS A 67 -24.00 5.92 9.58
CA LYS A 67 -25.28 5.76 10.29
C LYS A 67 -25.06 5.59 11.80
N LEU A 68 -23.95 6.08 12.33
CA LEU A 68 -23.74 6.22 13.77
C LEU A 68 -24.26 7.61 14.16
N LYS A 69 -25.55 7.63 14.45
CA LYS A 69 -26.21 8.68 15.22
C LYS A 69 -25.89 8.47 16.70
#